data_AF-A0A945EBM4-F1
#
_entry.id   AF-A0A945EBM4-F1
#
_cell.length_a   1.000
_cell.length_b   1.000
_cell.length_c   1.000
_cell.angle_alpha   90.00
_cell.angle_beta   90.00
_cell.angle_gamma   90.00
#
_symmetry.space_group_name_H-M   'P 1'
#
loop_
_entity.id
_entity.type
_entity.pdbx_description
1 polymer ?
#
loop_
_entity_poly.entity_id
_entity_poly.type
_entity_poly.pdbx_seq_one_letter_code
_entity_poly.pdbx_strand_id
1 'polypeptide(L)' 'MAKTMYKVDDVVPKTGNYRCVICDHIMEFKEGDKFVVCPVCLAGQEGGPTEPHEDFWEIVE' A
#
# COMPACT_ATOMS: atom_id res chain seq x y z
N MET A 1 17.95 -1.11 7.69
CA MET A 1 17.61 -1.17 6.25
C MET A 1 16.36 -0.32 6.09
N ALA A 2 16.34 0.65 5.19
CA ALA A 2 15.14 1.46 4.97
C ALA A 2 14.10 0.58 4.27
N LYS A 3 12.92 0.44 4.88
CA LYS A 3 11.80 -0.30 4.28
C LYS A 3 11.17 0.60 3.22
N THR A 4 11.08 0.12 1.99
CA THR A 4 10.44 0.87 0.90
C THR A 4 8.93 0.86 1.11
N MET A 5 8.34 2.05 1.13
CA MET A 5 6.89 2.24 1.21
C MET A 5 6.34 2.68 -0.15
N TYR A 6 5.06 2.40 -0.40
CA TYR A 6 4.37 2.70 -1.64
C TYR A 6 3.01 3.35 -1.37
N LYS A 7 2.55 4.21 -2.27
CA LYS A 7 1.25 4.90 -2.20
C LYS A 7 0.27 4.40 -3.27
N VAL A 8 -0.94 4.96 -3.30
CA VAL A 8 -1.92 4.66 -4.37
C VAL A 8 -1.34 5.05 -5.73
N ASP A 9 -1.71 4.30 -6.77
CA ASP A 9 -1.26 4.47 -8.16
C ASP A 9 0.22 4.19 -8.46
N ASP A 10 1.08 3.98 -7.44
CA ASP A 10 2.43 3.44 -7.65
C ASP A 10 2.35 2.06 -8.30
N VAL A 11 3.31 1.79 -9.19
CA VAL A 11 3.43 0.48 -9.84
C VAL A 11 4.06 -0.51 -8.87
N VAL A 12 3.42 -1.66 -8.70
CA VAL A 12 3.88 -2.75 -7.85
C VAL A 12 5.18 -3.31 -8.43
N PRO A 13 6.32 -3.21 -7.71
CA PRO A 13 7.62 -3.59 -8.24
C PRO A 13 7.87 -5.10 -8.24
N LYS A 14 7.10 -5.87 -7.44
CA LYS A 14 7.25 -7.32 -7.29
C LYS A 14 5.95 -7.93 -6.78
N THR A 15 5.56 -9.10 -7.30
CA THR A 15 4.42 -9.85 -6.78
C THR A 15 4.68 -10.29 -5.33
N GLY A 16 3.73 -10.04 -4.43
CA GLY A 16 3.87 -10.43 -3.04
C GLY A 16 2.77 -9.89 -2.14
N ASN A 17 2.88 -10.20 -0.85
CA ASN A 17 2.00 -9.66 0.18
C ASN A 17 2.52 -8.29 0.62
N TYR A 18 1.63 -7.31 0.64
CA TYR A 18 1.90 -5.96 1.13
C TYR A 18 1.00 -5.67 2.32
N ARG A 19 1.58 -5.02 3.32
CA ARG A 19 0.93 -4.61 4.55
C ARG A 19 0.63 -3.13 4.50
N CYS A 20 -0.60 -2.77 4.83
CA CYS A 20 -0.97 -1.41 5.16
C CYS A 20 -0.38 -1.05 6.52
N VAL A 21 0.55 -0.11 6.58
CA VAL A 21 1.23 0.29 7.84
C VAL A 21 0.31 1.01 8.83
N ILE A 22 -0.90 1.37 8.40
CA ILE A 22 -1.90 2.07 9.22
C ILE A 22 -2.76 1.10 10.03
N CYS A 23 -3.15 -0.04 9.44
CA CYS A 23 -4.09 -0.99 10.07
C CYS A 23 -3.61 -2.45 10.07
N ASP A 24 -2.38 -2.71 9.64
CA ASP A 24 -1.77 -4.03 9.51
C ASP A 24 -2.52 -5.00 8.57
N HIS A 25 -3.48 -4.51 7.78
CA HIS A 25 -4.13 -5.32 6.76
C HIS A 25 -3.12 -5.76 5.69
N ILE A 26 -3.11 -7.05 5.38
CA ILE A 26 -2.24 -7.65 4.37
C ILE A 26 -3.06 -8.00 3.12
N MET A 27 -2.57 -7.58 1.97
CA MET A 27 -3.16 -7.84 0.65
C MET A 27 -2.07 -8.28 -0.33
N GLU A 28 -2.39 -9.26 -1.17
CA GLU A 28 -1.51 -9.67 -2.27
C GLU A 28 -1.65 -8.70 -3.45
N PHE A 29 -0.50 -8.25 -3.98
CA PHE A 29 -0.40 -7.47 -5.22
C PHE A 29 0.46 -8.20 -6.23
N LYS A 30 0.21 -7.98 -7.53
CA LYS A 30 1.00 -8.54 -8.63
C LYS A 30 1.91 -7.49 -9.23
N GLU A 31 3.11 -7.90 -9.64
CA GLU A 31 4.06 -7.05 -10.35
C GLU A 31 3.40 -6.41 -11.58
N GLY A 32 3.58 -5.09 -11.74
CA GLY A 32 3.00 -4.32 -12.84
C GLY A 32 1.58 -3.79 -12.58
N ASP A 33 0.86 -4.29 -11.57
CA ASP A 33 -0.39 -3.69 -11.13
C ASP A 33 -0.13 -2.36 -10.40
N LYS A 34 -1.20 -1.64 -10.08
CA LYS A 34 -1.14 -0.42 -9.26
C LYS A 34 -1.55 -0.72 -7.83
N PHE A 35 -0.88 -0.09 -6.88
CA PHE A 35 -1.36 -0.05 -5.50
C PHE A 35 -2.68 0.70 -5.42
N VAL A 36 -3.57 0.20 -4.56
CA VAL A 36 -4.92 0.75 -4.36
C VAL A 36 -5.09 1.27 -2.94
N VAL A 37 -6.18 1.99 -2.71
CA VAL A 37 -6.64 2.36 -1.36
C VAL A 37 -6.75 1.10 -0.49
N CYS A 38 -6.34 1.19 0.77
CA CYS A 38 -6.54 0.09 1.70
C CYS A 38 -8.06 -0.16 1.89
N PRO A 39 -8.59 -1.35 1.58
CA PRO A 39 -10.04 -1.60 1.64
C PRO A 39 -10.59 -1.69 3.08
N VAL A 40 -9.71 -1.72 4.09
CA VAL A 40 -10.10 -1.87 5.50
C VAL A 40 -10.21 -0.52 6.19
N CYS A 41 -9.14 0.28 6.18
CA CYS A 41 -9.10 1.58 6.86
C CYS A 41 -9.26 2.77 5.91
N LEU A 42 -9.35 2.54 4.60
CA LEU A 42 -9.44 3.58 3.57
C LEU A 42 -8.19 4.48 3.49
N ALA A 43 -7.03 4.00 3.94
CA ALA A 43 -5.74 4.67 3.72
C ALA A 43 -5.49 4.88 2.22
N GLY A 44 -5.12 6.09 1.84
CA GLY A 44 -4.95 6.49 0.45
C GLY A 44 -6.22 7.05 -0.21
N GLN A 45 -7.33 7.22 0.53
CA GLN A 45 -8.53 7.91 0.08
C GLN A 45 -8.55 9.36 0.58
N GLU A 46 -9.11 10.29 -0.20
CA GLU A 46 -9.41 11.64 0.29
C GLU A 46 -10.32 11.59 1.53
N GLY A 47 -9.85 12.17 2.65
CA GLY A 47 -10.54 12.12 3.95
C GLY A 47 -10.35 10.82 4.73
N GLY A 48 -9.54 9.88 4.22
CA GLY A 48 -9.08 8.69 4.95
C GLY A 48 -7.97 9.00 5.95
N PRO A 49 -7.41 7.97 6.62
CA PRO A 49 -6.33 8.14 7.60
C PRO A 49 -5.00 8.60 6.97
N THR A 50 -4.84 8.44 5.65
CA THR A 50 -3.74 9.00 4.85
C THR A 50 -4.29 9.45 3.50
N GLU A 51 -3.71 10.50 2.94
CA GLU A 51 -4.03 10.98 1.60
C GLU A 51 -3.47 10.03 0.51
N PRO A 52 -4.03 10.04 -0.72
CA PRO A 52 -3.59 9.14 -1.80
C PRO A 52 -2.10 9.23 -2.16
N HIS A 53 -1.46 10.37 -1.85
CA HIS A 53 -0.07 10.66 -2.18
C HIS A 53 0.93 10.28 -1.07
N GLU A 54 0.45 9.75 0.05
CA GLU A 54 1.29 9.28 1.16
C GLU A 54 1.59 7.79 1.01
N ASP A 55 2.83 7.40 1.34
CA ASP A 55 3.26 6.00 1.21
C ASP A 55 2.82 5.19 2.44
N PHE A 56 2.01 4.13 2.24
CA PHE A 56 1.44 3.32 3.33
C PHE A 56 1.42 1.80 3.08
N TRP A 57 1.78 1.35 1.88
CA TRP A 57 2.00 -0.07 1.58
C TRP A 57 3.46 -0.43 1.81
N GLU A 58 3.71 -1.55 2.48
CA GLU A 58 5.05 -2.09 2.71
C GLU A 58 5.06 -3.57 2.34
N ILE A 59 6.07 -4.03 1.58
CA ILE A 59 6.19 -5.46 1.27
C ILE A 59 6.49 -6.27 2.55
N VAL A 60 5.78 -7.39 2.70
CA VAL A 60 6.04 -8.39 3.74
C VAL A 60 6.97 -9.44 3.13
N GLU A 61 8.25 -9.39 3.49
CA GLU A 61 9.25 -10.42 3.18
C GLU A 61 9.24 -11.56 4.20
#